data_AF-A0A3R6A498-F1
#
_entry.id   AF-A0A3R6A498-F1
#
_cell.length_a   1.000
_cell.length_b   1.000
_cell.length_c   1.000
_cell.angle_alpha   90.00
_cell.angle_beta   90.00
_cell.angle_gamma   90.00
#
_symmetry.space_group_name_H-M   'P 1'
#
loop_
_entity.id
_entity.type
_entity.pdbx_description
1 polymer ?
#
loop_
_entity_poly.entity_id
_entity_poly.type
_entity_poly.pdbx_seq_one_letter_code
_entity_poly.pdbx_strand_id
1 'polypeptide(L)'
;MKTYQTNAVCPKCGKQLLTTDIPAYAFVCPDCDENFYGIEIMDYFGDEFEISAECTKDVFSENLDKLKNLLPDHLMNFIGYDEEVHMVDFGFSRILSSNEVLPFVNALESILNPKMVNKKTDLVQRKE
;
A
#
# COMPACT_ATOMS: atom_id res chain seq x y z
N MET A 1 6.88 -7.77 -7.50
CA MET A 1 6.72 -6.90 -6.31
C MET A 1 5.41 -6.18 -6.50
N LYS A 2 4.56 -6.09 -5.47
CA LYS A 2 3.15 -5.73 -5.61
C LYS A 2 2.98 -4.23 -5.35
N THR A 3 2.27 -3.54 -6.24
CA THR A 3 1.76 -2.19 -6.01
C THR A 3 0.31 -2.28 -5.54
N TYR A 4 -0.13 -1.29 -4.78
CA TYR A 4 -1.48 -1.24 -4.22
C TYR A 4 -2.26 -0.08 -4.81
N GLN A 5 -3.57 -0.22 -4.87
CA GLN A 5 -4.44 0.84 -5.35
C GLN A 5 -4.48 1.97 -4.32
N THR A 6 -4.63 3.20 -4.80
CA THR A 6 -4.85 4.36 -3.94
C THR A 6 -5.96 5.20 -4.51
N ASN A 7 -6.64 6.02 -3.72
CA ASN A 7 -7.57 7.00 -4.28
C ASN A 7 -6.88 8.29 -4.76
N ALA A 8 -5.54 8.37 -4.73
CA ALA A 8 -4.80 9.55 -5.19
C ALA A 8 -4.89 9.75 -6.70
N VAL A 9 -4.89 11.02 -7.10
CA VAL A 9 -5.04 11.45 -8.49
C VAL A 9 -3.69 11.90 -9.05
N CYS A 10 -3.36 11.41 -10.24
CA CYS A 10 -2.18 11.84 -10.96
C CYS A 10 -2.28 13.32 -11.35
N PRO A 11 -1.32 14.17 -10.96
CA PRO A 11 -1.36 15.61 -11.25
C PRO A 11 -1.23 15.94 -12.75
N LYS A 12 -0.82 14.97 -13.59
CA LYS A 12 -0.65 15.16 -15.03
C LYS A 12 -1.86 14.76 -15.85
N CYS A 13 -2.45 13.59 -15.56
CA CYS A 13 -3.51 13.01 -16.40
C CYS A 13 -4.85 12.83 -15.69
N GLY A 14 -4.94 13.11 -14.39
CA GLY A 14 -6.17 12.98 -13.61
C GLY A 14 -6.60 11.53 -13.33
N LYS A 15 -5.80 10.53 -13.70
CA LYS A 15 -6.07 9.12 -13.43
C LYS A 15 -5.54 8.68 -12.08
N GLN A 16 -6.04 7.55 -11.59
CA GLN A 16 -5.70 6.98 -10.31
C GLN A 16 -4.21 6.58 -10.24
N LEU A 17 -3.59 6.86 -9.10
CA LEU A 17 -2.22 6.44 -8.78
C LEU A 17 -2.20 5.11 -8.04
N LEU A 18 -1.10 4.37 -8.22
CA LEU A 18 -0.77 3.21 -7.40
C LEU A 18 0.35 3.59 -6.43
N THR A 19 0.46 2.87 -5.31
CA THR A 19 1.69 2.92 -4.50
C THR A 19 2.88 2.44 -5.35
N THR A 20 4.07 2.93 -5.04
CA THR A 20 5.30 2.45 -5.69
C THR A 20 6.16 1.65 -4.71
N ASP A 21 6.99 0.79 -5.29
CA ASP A 21 7.97 -0.02 -4.60
C ASP A 21 9.41 0.50 -4.83
N ILE A 22 9.53 1.58 -5.62
CA ILE A 22 10.79 2.25 -5.95
C ILE A 22 11.21 3.15 -4.77
N PRO A 23 12.45 3.01 -4.27
CA PRO A 23 12.96 3.88 -3.21
C PRO A 23 12.81 5.37 -3.54
N ALA A 24 12.49 6.15 -2.51
CA ALA A 24 12.27 7.60 -2.55
C ALA A 24 10.98 8.07 -3.25
N TYR A 25 10.25 7.23 -3.97
CA TYR A 25 8.93 7.60 -4.52
C TYR A 25 7.80 7.04 -3.65
N ALA A 26 6.65 7.72 -3.70
CA ALA A 26 5.44 7.29 -3.00
C ALA A 26 4.45 6.64 -3.97
N PHE A 27 4.35 7.19 -5.19
CA PHE A 27 3.31 6.79 -6.14
C PHE A 27 3.85 6.61 -7.55
N VAL A 28 3.12 5.84 -8.35
CA VAL A 28 3.37 5.65 -9.77
C VAL A 28 2.06 5.80 -10.56
N CYS A 29 2.14 6.47 -11.70
CA CYS A 29 1.04 6.54 -12.67
C CYS A 29 1.32 5.58 -13.83
N PRO A 30 0.52 4.51 -13.99
CA PRO A 30 0.71 3.55 -15.09
C PRO A 30 0.50 4.16 -16.48
N ASP A 31 -0.35 5.20 -16.58
CA ASP A 31 -0.67 5.84 -17.85
C ASP A 31 0.37 6.86 -18.31
N CYS A 32 1.03 7.53 -17.37
CA CYS A 32 2.10 8.48 -17.66
C CYS A 32 3.50 7.84 -17.64
N ASP A 33 3.62 6.61 -17.13
CA ASP A 33 4.88 5.92 -16.87
C ASP A 33 5.84 6.77 -16.00
N GLU A 34 5.30 7.38 -14.94
CA GLU A 34 6.02 8.34 -14.10
C GLU A 34 5.78 8.09 -12.61
N ASN A 35 6.81 8.39 -11.82
CA ASN A 35 6.80 8.26 -10.36
C ASN A 35 6.72 9.62 -9.69
N PHE A 36 6.07 9.67 -8.53
CA PHE A 36 5.81 10.89 -7.78
C PHE A 36 6.19 10.73 -6.32
N TYR A 37 6.75 11.80 -5.75
CA TYR A 37 6.87 12.00 -4.32
C TYR A 37 5.49 12.29 -3.73
N GLY A 38 5.27 11.94 -2.47
CA GLY A 38 3.97 12.21 -1.82
C GLY A 38 3.60 13.69 -1.79
N ILE A 39 4.58 14.59 -1.70
CA ILE A 39 4.38 16.05 -1.70
C ILE A 39 3.92 16.62 -3.06
N GLU A 40 4.07 15.86 -4.15
CA GLU A 40 3.62 16.30 -5.48
C GLU A 40 2.14 16.01 -5.73
N ILE A 41 1.52 15.21 -4.85
CA ILE A 41 0.13 14.82 -4.97
C ILE A 41 -0.72 15.79 -4.17
N MET A 42 -1.70 16.40 -4.84
CA MET A 42 -2.53 17.46 -4.28
C MET A 42 -4.00 17.06 -4.12
N ASP A 43 -4.40 15.92 -4.70
CA ASP A 43 -5.80 15.54 -4.81
C ASP A 43 -5.99 14.01 -4.73
N TYR A 44 -7.13 13.60 -4.20
CA TYR A 44 -7.58 12.21 -4.10
C TYR A 44 -9.11 12.16 -4.08
N PHE A 45 -9.69 11.04 -4.46
CA PHE A 45 -11.14 10.85 -4.41
C PHE A 45 -11.60 10.44 -3.01
N GLY A 46 -12.66 11.08 -2.49
CA GLY A 46 -13.26 10.73 -1.21
C GLY A 46 -12.86 11.66 -0.06
N ASP A 47 -13.26 11.30 1.15
CA ASP A 47 -13.09 12.16 2.33
C ASP A 47 -11.71 11.98 3.01
N GLU A 48 -11.08 10.82 2.84
CA GLU A 48 -9.76 10.50 3.40
C GLU A 48 -8.85 9.90 2.32
N PHE A 49 -7.52 9.98 2.50
CA PHE A 49 -6.59 9.31 1.60
C PHE A 49 -6.60 7.81 1.90
N GLU A 50 -6.69 6.97 0.86
CA GLU A 50 -6.84 5.53 1.01
C GLU A 50 -5.78 4.76 0.23
N ILE A 51 -5.32 3.66 0.82
CA ILE A 51 -4.60 2.60 0.12
C ILE A 51 -5.42 1.32 0.24
N SER A 52 -5.62 0.62 -0.87
CA SER A 52 -6.48 -0.56 -0.97
C SER A 52 -5.70 -1.77 -1.46
N ALA A 53 -5.97 -2.93 -0.86
CA ALA A 53 -5.32 -4.18 -1.20
C ALA A 53 -6.31 -5.34 -1.27
N GLU A 54 -6.17 -6.18 -2.29
CA GLU A 54 -6.90 -7.45 -2.37
C GLU A 54 -6.54 -8.34 -1.17
N CYS A 55 -7.56 -8.83 -0.48
CA CYS A 55 -7.43 -9.66 0.70
C CYS A 55 -8.66 -10.56 0.86
N THR A 56 -8.47 -11.83 1.22
CA THR A 56 -9.62 -12.69 1.58
C THR A 56 -10.09 -12.40 3.00
N LYS A 57 -11.34 -12.72 3.30
CA LYS A 57 -11.92 -12.53 4.64
C LYS A 57 -11.11 -13.26 5.71
N ASP A 58 -10.68 -14.47 5.42
CA ASP A 58 -9.85 -15.27 6.32
C ASP A 58 -8.51 -14.57 6.59
N VAL A 59 -7.79 -14.16 5.55
CA VAL A 59 -6.49 -13.47 5.69
C VAL A 59 -6.65 -12.15 6.45
N PHE A 60 -7.71 -11.38 6.16
CA PHE A 60 -8.02 -10.14 6.87
C PHE A 60 -8.26 -10.41 8.36
N SER A 61 -9.16 -11.35 8.68
CA SER A 61 -9.53 -11.65 10.06
C SER A 61 -8.38 -12.24 10.88
N GLU A 62 -7.57 -13.12 10.31
CA GLU A 62 -6.41 -13.74 10.96
C GLU A 62 -5.26 -12.74 11.23
N ASN A 63 -5.18 -11.66 10.44
CA ASN A 63 -4.09 -10.69 10.53
C ASN A 63 -4.54 -9.30 10.98
N LEU A 64 -5.80 -9.11 11.39
CA LEU A 64 -6.37 -7.81 11.73
C LEU A 64 -5.51 -7.02 12.72
N ASP A 65 -4.99 -7.68 13.76
CA ASP A 65 -4.14 -7.02 14.75
C ASP A 65 -2.81 -6.55 14.14
N LYS A 66 -2.21 -7.32 13.22
CA LYS A 66 -0.99 -6.88 12.53
C LYS A 66 -1.27 -5.72 11.58
N LEU A 67 -2.40 -5.79 10.87
CA LEU A 67 -2.84 -4.75 9.94
C LEU A 67 -3.08 -3.42 10.66
N LYS A 68 -3.72 -3.45 11.84
CA LYS A 68 -3.93 -2.28 12.71
C LYS A 68 -2.64 -1.63 13.20
N ASN A 69 -1.55 -2.40 13.28
CA ASN A 69 -0.25 -1.95 13.77
C ASN A 69 0.77 -1.70 12.65
N LEU A 70 0.33 -1.59 11.38
CA LEU A 70 1.21 -1.33 10.24
C LEU A 70 1.89 0.04 10.30
N LEU A 71 1.17 1.03 10.83
CA LEU A 71 1.63 2.39 11.01
C LEU A 71 1.26 2.88 12.42
N PRO A 72 1.94 3.91 12.93
CA PRO A 72 1.55 4.56 14.18
C PRO A 72 0.06 4.97 14.17
N ASP A 73 -0.62 4.76 15.29
CA ASP A 73 -2.08 5.00 15.47
C ASP A 73 -2.54 6.42 15.04
N HIS A 74 -1.65 7.41 15.09
CA HIS A 74 -1.99 8.78 14.71
C HIS A 74 -2.05 9.04 13.20
N LEU A 75 -1.57 8.09 12.38
CA LEU A 75 -1.57 8.23 10.92
C LEU A 75 -2.75 7.53 10.26
N MET A 76 -3.15 6.38 10.79
CA MET A 76 -4.23 5.56 10.22
C MET A 76 -5.54 5.83 10.94
N ASN A 77 -6.51 6.36 10.21
CA ASN A 77 -7.82 6.74 10.72
C ASN A 77 -8.77 5.54 10.78
N PHE A 78 -8.74 4.66 9.78
CA PHE A 78 -9.55 3.46 9.76
C PHE A 78 -8.90 2.29 9.01
N ILE A 79 -9.45 1.11 9.25
CA ILE A 79 -9.27 -0.08 8.43
C ILE A 79 -10.64 -0.68 8.11
N GLY A 80 -10.95 -0.83 6.83
CA GLY A 80 -12.20 -1.37 6.33
C GLY A 80 -11.95 -2.66 5.56
N TYR A 81 -12.91 -3.59 5.60
CA TYR A 81 -12.90 -4.77 4.74
C TYR A 81 -14.22 -4.88 4.00
N ASP A 82 -14.15 -4.97 2.68
CA ASP A 82 -15.28 -5.19 1.81
C ASP A 82 -15.33 -6.68 1.40
N GLU A 83 -16.38 -7.37 1.85
CA GLU A 83 -16.58 -8.79 1.56
C GLU A 83 -17.03 -9.06 0.12
N GLU A 84 -17.64 -8.10 -0.56
CA GLU A 84 -18.17 -8.25 -1.92
C GLU A 84 -17.07 -8.18 -2.97
N VAL A 85 -16.09 -7.29 -2.77
CA VAL A 85 -14.94 -7.11 -3.69
C VAL A 85 -13.63 -7.69 -3.15
N HIS A 86 -13.64 -8.26 -1.94
CA HIS A 86 -12.47 -8.85 -1.29
C HIS A 86 -11.28 -7.88 -1.20
N MET A 87 -11.54 -6.67 -0.71
CA MET A 87 -10.52 -5.63 -0.52
C MET A 87 -10.48 -5.15 0.93
N VAL A 88 -9.27 -4.87 1.39
CA VAL A 88 -9.02 -4.12 2.62
C VAL A 88 -8.60 -2.71 2.27
N ASP A 89 -9.21 -1.73 2.93
CA ASP A 89 -8.95 -0.31 2.76
C ASP A 89 -8.32 0.25 4.03
N PHE A 90 -7.27 1.05 3.86
CA PHE A 90 -6.58 1.76 4.93
C PHE A 90 -6.75 3.26 4.71
N GLY A 91 -7.47 3.91 5.62
CA GLY A 91 -7.73 5.35 5.57
C GLY A 91 -6.69 6.14 6.36
N PHE A 92 -6.27 7.27 5.81
CA PHE A 92 -5.23 8.14 6.36
C PHE A 92 -5.69 9.60 6.35
N SER A 93 -5.29 10.33 7.40
CA SER A 93 -5.57 11.76 7.54
C SER A 93 -4.88 12.66 6.50
N ARG A 94 -3.89 12.11 5.79
CA ARG A 94 -3.17 12.81 4.72
C ARG A 94 -2.54 11.82 3.75
N ILE A 95 -2.14 12.35 2.60
CA ILE A 95 -1.25 11.65 1.67
C ILE A 95 0.05 11.28 2.38
N LEU A 96 0.44 10.02 2.25
CA LEU A 96 1.66 9.48 2.84
C LEU A 96 2.89 9.93 2.04
N SER A 97 3.97 10.21 2.76
CA SER A 97 5.27 10.50 2.16
C SER A 97 5.94 9.22 1.63
N SER A 98 6.95 9.37 0.78
CA SER A 98 7.71 8.22 0.27
C SER A 98 8.34 7.36 1.36
N ASN A 99 8.72 7.98 2.49
CA ASN A 99 9.31 7.29 3.64
C ASN A 99 8.26 6.51 4.47
N GLU A 100 6.97 6.73 4.23
CA GLU A 100 5.87 6.04 4.89
C GLU A 100 5.25 4.99 3.99
N VAL A 101 5.10 5.28 2.69
CA VAL A 101 4.54 4.33 1.72
C VAL A 101 5.42 3.09 1.59
N LEU A 102 6.74 3.24 1.44
CA LEU A 102 7.59 2.07 1.19
C LEU A 102 7.60 1.07 2.37
N PRO A 103 7.78 1.48 3.65
CA PRO A 103 7.63 0.57 4.77
C PRO A 103 6.24 -0.06 4.85
N PHE A 104 5.19 0.73 4.60
CA PHE A 104 3.81 0.25 4.63
C PHE A 104 3.58 -0.85 3.58
N VAL A 105 3.92 -0.61 2.31
CA VAL A 105 3.76 -1.55 1.19
C VAL A 105 4.51 -2.86 1.48
N ASN A 106 5.74 -2.78 2.00
CA ASN A 106 6.54 -3.96 2.32
C ASN A 106 5.95 -4.78 3.48
N ALA A 107 5.49 -4.10 4.53
CA ALA A 107 4.86 -4.76 5.67
C ALA A 107 3.51 -5.39 5.27
N LEU A 108 2.72 -4.68 4.47
CA LEU A 108 1.44 -5.17 3.94
C LEU A 108 1.64 -6.42 3.07
N GLU A 109 2.58 -6.40 2.12
CA GLU A 109 2.90 -7.58 1.29
C GLU A 109 3.33 -8.79 2.15
N SER A 110 4.11 -8.54 3.22
CA SER A 110 4.56 -9.60 4.12
C SER A 110 3.42 -10.25 4.91
N ILE A 111 2.37 -9.47 5.22
CA ILE A 111 1.17 -9.96 5.91
C ILE A 111 0.24 -10.69 4.94
N LEU A 112 -0.05 -10.08 3.78
CA LEU A 112 -1.01 -10.63 2.82
C LEU A 112 -0.45 -11.82 2.04
N ASN A 113 0.87 -11.90 1.87
CA ASN A 113 1.53 -12.89 1.02
C ASN A 113 2.76 -13.54 1.69
N PRO A 114 2.59 -14.24 2.82
CA PRO A 114 3.70 -14.78 3.61
C PRO A 114 4.58 -15.80 2.84
N LYS A 115 4.03 -16.43 1.79
CA LYS A 115 4.75 -17.41 0.95
C LYS A 115 5.89 -16.80 0.11
N MET A 116 5.93 -15.47 -0.08
CA MET A 116 6.99 -14.81 -0.85
C MET A 116 8.22 -14.42 0.00
N VAL A 117 8.06 -14.24 1.31
CA VAL A 117 9.15 -13.82 2.21
C VAL A 117 10.24 -14.90 2.35
N ASN A 118 9.86 -16.18 2.37
CA ASN A 118 10.80 -17.30 2.51
C ASN A 118 11.70 -17.54 1.28
N LYS A 119 11.34 -17.05 0.09
CA LYS A 119 12.19 -17.22 -1.11
C LYS A 119 13.45 -16.35 -1.11
N LYS A 120 13.45 -15.20 -0.42
CA LYS A 120 14.64 -14.35 -0.33
C LYS A 120 15.71 -14.96 0.59
N THR A 121 15.31 -15.67 1.64
CA THR A 121 16.22 -16.37 2.56
C THR A 121 16.79 -17.65 1.95
N ASP A 122 16.02 -18.39 1.14
CA ASP A 122 16.48 -19.60 0.45
C ASP A 122 17.53 -19.34 -0.65
N LEU A 123 17.55 -18.13 -1.23
CA LEU A 123 18.55 -17.75 -2.24
C LEU A 123 19.91 -17.36 -1.64
N VAL A 124 19.95 -16.96 -0.37
CA VAL A 124 21.20 -16.62 0.33
C VAL A 124 21.89 -17.88 0.86
N GLN A 125 21.14 -18.93 1.22
CA GLN A 125 21.69 -20.20 1.74
C GLN A 125 22.13 -21.21 0.67
N ARG A 126 22.01 -20.89 -0.63
CA ARG A 126 22.49 -21.75 -1.73
C ARG A 126 23.82 -21.29 -2.35
N LYS A 127 24.51 -20.36 -1.70
CA LYS A 127 25.89 -19.97 -2.02
C LYS A 127 26.85 -20.39 -0.91
N GLU A 128 26.90 -21.70 -0.65
CA GLU A 128 28.01 -22.35 0.05
C GLU A 128 28.49 -23.54 -0.79
#